data_AF-W2U0B6-F1
#
_entry.id   AF-W2U0B6-F1
#
_cell.length_a   1.000
_cell.length_b   1.000
_cell.length_c   1.000
_cell.angle_alpha   90.00
_cell.angle_beta   90.00
_cell.angle_gamma   90.00
#
_symmetry.space_group_name_H-M   'P 1'
#
loop_
_entity.id
_entity.type
_entity.pdbx_description
1 polymer ?
#
loop_
_entity_poly.entity_id
_entity_poly.type
_entity_poly.pdbx_seq_one_letter_code
_entity_poly.pdbx_strand_id
1 'polypeptide(L)'
;MFWRFVHEVASRCSRLDWKNADEEQKYEFAVDVASQILTESSFDMLKLSLSIRMFSPAVQMGAEYTVACTAFFDVHGITGCSVEELENAVNSEQKRDVPELLPIDHIYGKETVPKTVAIVYADVGSPEWLQLHIKASELVSARKIQYVLRHYVKETDAHTLSLSGYGVELAIKNTEYKVVDDSFVKNDSDETDLHGFNFRLLRLGKVMFIKTVVCILLLLVFFLITRALYPDDSESFDGFRMHLKDIEELTPLKQWQVQDLSFQVSPIVVFMSIARETVSRELRDEIEGNQKDHLSGAGLDPGESMLFLNGINLDIDSLDMFQLVDVIKQEERVACGFFNMGFKREYLSILVGMDFPDDKTKYAIDYRDAYPMASFLKKKKSFRILFLNNLDTDRRYQHWRNSVKLLLEPYYPGMIRPIARNLFNLVFIVDPADRESRNLMKIAHSFFKHEIPLRIGFIFVVSNDENVTGVNDSGVAILNLFNFLAIDTSYHEALRIVNEMLDHYRVQDKIEPVDIKSWFESNYGDADYYDVFGPKSDYDNGRKVNFASHYFS
;
A
#
# COMPACT_ATOMS: atom_id res chain seq x y z
N MET A 1 24.32 1.85 -0.75
CA MET A 1 24.55 2.64 -1.97
C MET A 1 24.56 4.13 -1.70
N PHE A 2 23.53 4.70 -1.06
CA PHE A 2 23.45 6.12 -0.72
C PHE A 2 24.76 6.71 -0.14
N TRP A 3 25.26 6.17 0.97
CA TRP A 3 26.49 6.67 1.59
C TRP A 3 27.74 6.55 0.72
N ARG A 4 27.81 5.51 -0.13
CA ARG A 4 28.91 5.35 -1.09
C ARG A 4 28.89 6.46 -2.12
N PHE A 5 27.72 6.83 -2.64
CA PHE A 5 27.54 7.95 -3.54
C PHE A 5 27.94 9.27 -2.85
N VAL A 6 27.44 9.51 -1.65
CA VAL A 6 27.77 10.70 -0.85
C VAL A 6 29.28 10.85 -0.62
N HIS A 7 29.98 9.76 -0.28
CA HIS A 7 31.44 9.80 -0.10
C HIS A 7 32.21 10.05 -1.41
N GLU A 8 31.76 9.50 -2.53
CA GLU A 8 32.35 9.78 -3.85
C GLU A 8 32.11 11.23 -4.29
N VAL A 9 30.94 11.79 -3.97
CA VAL A 9 30.68 13.22 -4.18
C VAL A 9 31.61 14.06 -3.31
N ALA A 10 31.78 13.72 -2.02
CA ALA A 10 32.68 14.43 -1.12
C ALA A 10 34.14 14.42 -1.60
N SER A 11 34.61 13.30 -2.19
CA SER A 11 35.98 13.18 -2.70
C SER A 11 36.24 14.00 -3.97
N ARG A 12 35.19 14.28 -4.76
CA ARG A 12 35.26 15.01 -6.04
C ARG A 12 34.70 16.42 -6.01
N CYS A 13 34.16 16.84 -4.87
CA CYS A 13 33.50 18.12 -4.66
C CYS A 13 34.39 19.32 -5.05
N SER A 14 35.72 19.18 -4.98
CA SER A 14 36.66 20.24 -5.36
C SER A 14 36.77 20.50 -6.88
N ARG A 15 36.16 19.67 -7.73
CA ARG A 15 36.25 19.79 -9.20
C ARG A 15 35.22 20.75 -9.79
N LEU A 16 34.14 21.02 -9.06
CA LEU A 16 33.04 21.88 -9.51
C LEU A 16 32.76 22.93 -8.44
N ASP A 17 32.69 24.19 -8.85
CA ASP A 17 32.25 25.26 -7.94
C ASP A 17 30.73 25.21 -7.79
N TRP A 18 30.27 24.51 -6.76
CA TRP A 18 28.85 24.19 -6.54
C TRP A 18 27.93 25.42 -6.47
N LYS A 19 28.46 26.56 -6.02
CA LYS A 19 27.69 27.81 -5.89
C LYS A 19 27.45 28.49 -7.24
N ASN A 20 28.36 28.33 -8.19
CA ASN A 20 28.29 28.98 -9.50
C ASN A 20 27.95 28.02 -10.65
N ALA A 21 27.87 26.72 -10.37
CA ALA A 21 27.57 25.70 -11.37
C ALA A 21 26.11 25.73 -11.82
N ASP A 22 25.91 25.57 -13.12
CA ASP A 22 24.58 25.46 -13.72
C ASP A 22 23.93 24.10 -13.37
N GLU A 23 22.60 24.01 -13.50
CA GLU A 23 21.85 22.78 -13.20
C GLU A 23 22.30 21.61 -14.10
N GLU A 24 22.60 21.88 -15.37
CA GLU A 24 23.13 20.89 -16.31
C GLU A 24 24.48 20.33 -15.84
N GLN A 25 25.39 21.20 -15.38
CA GLN A 25 26.70 20.80 -14.88
C GLN A 25 26.58 19.97 -13.59
N LYS A 26 25.66 20.33 -12.70
CA LYS A 26 25.36 19.55 -11.49
C LYS A 26 24.80 18.18 -11.84
N TYR A 27 23.92 18.10 -12.84
CA TYR A 27 23.37 16.84 -13.35
C TYR A 27 24.47 15.96 -13.96
N GLU A 28 25.29 16.48 -14.87
CA GLU A 28 26.38 15.72 -15.50
C GLU A 28 27.36 15.17 -14.46
N PHE A 29 27.73 15.99 -13.48
CA PHE A 29 28.59 15.56 -12.37
C PHE A 29 27.95 14.43 -11.55
N ALA A 30 26.67 14.55 -11.20
CA ALA A 30 25.97 13.52 -10.43
C ALA A 30 25.86 12.20 -11.21
N VAL A 31 25.59 12.29 -12.52
CA VAL A 31 25.50 11.14 -13.43
C VAL A 31 26.87 10.47 -13.61
N ASP A 32 27.96 11.22 -13.75
CA ASP A 32 29.33 10.67 -13.80
C ASP A 32 29.66 9.89 -12.53
N VAL A 33 29.38 10.45 -11.35
CA VAL A 33 29.60 9.75 -10.07
C VAL A 33 28.73 8.50 -9.95
N ALA A 34 27.46 8.59 -10.34
CA ALA A 34 26.52 7.47 -10.27
C ALA A 34 26.90 6.31 -11.22
N SER A 35 27.42 6.62 -12.41
CA SER A 35 27.82 5.63 -13.42
C SER A 35 28.89 4.64 -12.92
N GLN A 36 29.69 5.05 -11.94
CA GLN A 36 30.76 4.21 -11.36
C GLN A 36 30.26 3.28 -10.25
N ILE A 37 29.06 3.54 -9.74
CA ILE A 37 28.46 2.80 -8.61
C ILE A 37 27.37 1.86 -9.10
N LEU A 38 26.59 2.28 -10.11
CA LEU A 38 25.43 1.56 -10.61
C LEU A 38 25.75 0.62 -11.78
N THR A 39 24.89 -0.37 -11.98
CA THR A 39 24.84 -1.18 -13.21
C THR A 39 24.22 -0.38 -14.35
N GLU A 40 24.43 -0.81 -15.60
CA GLU A 40 23.87 -0.16 -16.80
C GLU A 40 22.34 -0.05 -16.75
N SER A 41 21.64 -1.12 -16.33
CA SER A 41 20.19 -1.14 -16.15
C SER A 41 19.70 -0.14 -15.10
N SER A 42 20.32 -0.16 -13.92
CA SER A 42 19.99 0.75 -12.83
C SER A 42 20.31 2.21 -13.19
N PHE A 43 21.31 2.44 -14.03
CA PHE A 43 21.71 3.77 -14.49
C PHE A 43 20.68 4.40 -15.44
N ASP A 44 20.12 3.63 -16.36
CA ASP A 44 19.03 4.14 -17.22
C ASP A 44 17.74 4.36 -16.42
N MET A 45 17.45 3.50 -15.43
CA MET A 45 16.36 3.76 -14.48
C MET A 45 16.58 5.03 -13.65
N LEU A 46 17.82 5.33 -13.26
CA LEU A 46 18.15 6.59 -12.58
C LEU A 46 17.80 7.78 -13.48
N LYS A 47 18.23 7.79 -14.75
CA LYS A 47 17.92 8.87 -15.70
C LYS A 47 16.41 9.07 -15.86
N LEU A 48 15.66 7.97 -15.98
CA LEU A 48 14.20 8.02 -16.05
C LEU A 48 13.59 8.59 -14.77
N SER A 49 14.06 8.17 -13.59
CA SER A 49 13.56 8.70 -12.32
C SER A 49 13.85 10.19 -12.14
N LEU A 50 14.98 10.68 -12.68
CA LEU A 50 15.36 12.09 -12.68
C LEU A 50 14.50 12.91 -13.63
N SER A 51 14.21 12.39 -14.84
CA SER A 51 13.33 13.09 -15.80
C SER A 51 11.91 13.23 -15.27
N ILE A 52 11.41 12.21 -14.55
CA ILE A 52 10.06 12.24 -13.95
C ILE A 52 10.02 13.01 -12.62
N ARG A 53 11.18 13.39 -12.06
CA ARG A 53 11.28 14.14 -10.79
C ARG A 53 10.67 13.38 -9.60
N MET A 54 10.82 12.06 -9.58
CA MET A 54 10.21 11.16 -8.60
C MET A 54 10.53 11.53 -7.14
N PHE A 55 11.76 11.99 -6.86
CA PHE A 55 12.23 12.27 -5.50
C PHE A 55 12.09 13.75 -5.07
N SER A 56 11.57 14.64 -5.92
CA SER A 56 11.39 16.05 -5.56
C SER A 56 10.51 16.27 -4.31
N PRO A 57 9.38 15.53 -4.12
CA PRO A 57 8.58 15.66 -2.89
C PRO A 57 9.34 15.26 -1.62
N ALA A 58 10.21 14.25 -1.70
CA ALA A 58 11.00 13.79 -0.57
C ALA A 58 12.04 14.83 -0.13
N VAL A 59 12.60 15.59 -1.09
CA VAL A 59 13.51 16.71 -0.80
C VAL A 59 12.76 17.88 -0.14
N GLN A 60 11.53 18.18 -0.59
CA GLN A 60 10.73 19.28 -0.04
C GLN A 60 10.32 19.07 1.43
N MET A 61 10.17 17.81 1.86
CA MET A 61 9.75 17.45 3.23
C MET A 61 10.71 17.95 4.33
N GLY A 62 11.95 18.32 3.97
CA GLY A 62 12.99 18.79 4.92
C GLY A 62 13.07 20.32 5.15
N ALA A 63 12.14 21.12 4.61
CA ALA A 63 12.38 22.55 4.39
C ALA A 63 11.94 23.56 5.48
N GLU A 64 11.27 23.17 6.57
CA GLU A 64 10.76 24.14 7.56
C GLU A 64 11.70 24.35 8.76
N TYR A 65 12.92 24.83 8.49
CA TYR A 65 13.84 25.29 9.54
C TYR A 65 14.26 26.74 9.31
N THR A 66 14.03 27.59 10.32
CA THR A 66 14.43 29.01 10.33
C THR A 66 15.85 29.17 10.89
N VAL A 67 16.83 28.57 10.23
CA VAL A 67 18.25 28.65 10.64
C VAL A 67 19.00 29.62 9.73
N ALA A 68 19.93 30.40 10.30
CA ALA A 68 20.67 31.42 9.57
C ALA A 68 21.76 30.87 8.63
N CYS A 69 22.14 29.60 8.80
CA CYS A 69 23.27 28.95 8.13
C CYS A 69 22.84 28.24 6.85
N THR A 70 23.79 28.08 5.90
CA THR A 70 23.58 27.31 4.66
C THR A 70 23.58 25.80 4.90
N ALA A 71 24.34 25.36 5.91
CA ALA A 71 24.35 24.00 6.42
C ALA A 71 24.34 24.06 7.96
N PHE A 72 23.62 23.15 8.59
CA PHE A 72 23.56 23.04 10.05
C PHE A 72 23.37 21.58 10.47
N PHE A 73 23.62 21.29 11.74
CA PHE A 73 23.35 19.97 12.33
C PHE A 73 22.30 20.08 13.43
N ASP A 74 21.65 18.97 13.74
CA ASP A 74 20.78 18.77 14.90
C ASP A 74 21.20 17.49 15.64
N VAL A 75 21.62 17.65 16.89
CA VAL A 75 21.90 16.55 17.82
C VAL A 75 20.96 16.69 19.01
N HIS A 76 19.88 15.91 19.02
CA HIS A 76 18.89 15.89 20.09
C HIS A 76 18.36 17.30 20.47
N GLY A 77 18.05 18.13 19.47
CA GLY A 77 17.55 19.49 19.64
C GLY A 77 18.63 20.55 19.88
N ILE A 78 19.92 20.19 19.82
CA ILE A 78 21.02 21.16 19.76
C ILE A 78 21.34 21.40 18.29
N THR A 79 21.06 22.61 17.82
CA THR A 79 21.42 23.04 16.48
C THR A 79 22.70 23.88 16.49
N GLY A 80 23.53 23.71 15.47
CA GLY A 80 24.76 24.45 15.28
C GLY A 80 25.24 24.39 13.84
N CYS A 81 26.23 25.21 13.49
CA CYS A 81 26.67 25.36 12.11
C CYS A 81 28.15 25.01 11.91
N SER A 82 28.94 25.02 12.99
CA SER A 82 30.37 24.77 12.93
C SER A 82 30.74 23.34 13.33
N VAL A 83 31.92 22.91 12.88
CA VAL A 83 32.49 21.59 13.17
C VAL A 83 32.80 21.41 14.66
N GLU A 84 33.23 22.47 15.34
CA GLU A 84 33.57 22.44 16.76
C GLU A 84 32.31 22.32 17.63
N GLU A 85 31.24 23.03 17.27
CA GLU A 85 29.95 22.92 17.95
C GLU A 85 29.37 21.51 17.83
N LEU A 86 29.58 20.82 16.70
CA LEU A 86 29.13 19.43 16.51
C LEU A 86 29.80 18.48 17.50
N GLU A 87 31.13 18.58 17.67
CA GLU A 87 31.83 17.76 18.66
C GLU A 87 31.36 18.06 20.09
N ASN A 88 31.16 19.34 20.41
CA ASN A 88 30.67 19.76 21.73
C ASN A 88 29.24 19.24 21.98
N ALA A 89 28.36 19.27 20.98
CA ALA A 89 26.99 18.75 21.09
C ALA A 89 26.97 17.24 21.31
N VAL A 90 27.83 16.49 20.62
CA VAL A 90 27.94 15.03 20.78
C VAL A 90 28.52 14.64 22.14
N ASN A 91 29.47 15.41 22.66
CA ASN A 91 30.05 15.18 23.98
C ASN A 91 29.14 15.67 25.13
N SER A 92 28.06 16.41 24.82
CA SER A 92 27.09 16.83 25.82
C SER A 92 26.17 15.67 26.20
N GLU A 93 26.39 15.08 27.37
CA GLU A 93 25.52 14.03 27.90
C GLU A 93 24.18 14.62 28.36
N GLN A 94 23.14 14.55 27.53
CA GLN A 94 21.78 14.81 27.98
C GLN A 94 20.81 13.71 27.56
N LYS A 95 20.02 13.25 28.55
CA LYS A 95 18.80 12.43 28.37
C LYS A 95 17.74 13.27 27.67
N ARG A 96 17.93 13.56 26.39
CA ARG A 96 16.93 14.20 25.54
C ARG A 96 16.28 13.16 24.64
N ASP A 97 15.08 13.48 24.18
CA ASP A 97 14.37 12.64 23.24
C ASP A 97 15.15 12.55 21.93
N VAL A 98 15.19 11.33 21.39
CA VAL A 98 15.87 11.05 20.13
C VAL A 98 15.06 11.73 19.02
N PRO A 99 15.71 12.47 18.09
CA PRO A 99 15.04 13.06 16.94
C PRO A 99 14.24 12.02 16.17
N GLU A 100 13.06 12.41 15.70
CA GLU A 100 12.23 11.53 14.89
C GLU A 100 12.91 11.25 13.55
N LEU A 101 13.15 9.96 13.29
CA LEU A 101 13.72 9.49 12.04
C LEU A 101 12.58 9.21 11.06
N LEU A 102 12.71 9.77 9.85
CA LEU A 102 11.74 9.58 8.78
C LEU A 102 12.02 8.26 8.05
N PRO A 103 11.01 7.61 7.45
CA PRO A 103 11.21 6.39 6.65
C PRO A 103 12.17 6.56 5.47
N ILE A 104 12.34 7.79 4.96
CA ILE A 104 13.26 8.14 3.87
C ILE A 104 14.71 8.34 4.32
N ASP A 105 14.96 8.42 5.63
CA ASP A 105 16.27 8.72 6.16
C ASP A 105 17.23 7.54 6.01
N HIS A 106 18.44 7.83 5.53
CA HIS A 106 19.52 6.86 5.47
C HIS A 106 20.40 7.03 6.70
N ILE A 107 20.57 5.96 7.47
CA ILE A 107 21.39 5.96 8.70
C ILE A 107 22.78 5.41 8.40
N TYR A 108 23.82 6.16 8.75
CA TYR A 108 25.21 5.70 8.72
C TYR A 108 25.62 5.19 10.11
N GLY A 109 26.22 3.99 10.17
CA GLY A 109 26.69 3.41 11.45
C GLY A 109 25.61 2.69 12.27
N LYS A 110 24.67 1.99 11.63
CA LYS A 110 23.53 1.26 12.25
C LYS A 110 23.94 0.26 13.36
N GLU A 111 25.18 -0.19 13.37
CA GLU A 111 25.73 -1.16 14.34
C GLU A 111 26.27 -0.53 15.64
N THR A 112 26.27 0.80 15.75
CA THR A 112 26.85 1.50 16.91
C THR A 112 25.87 1.55 18.09
N VAL A 113 26.35 1.17 19.28
CA VAL A 113 25.60 1.18 20.55
C VAL A 113 25.80 2.47 21.38
N PRO A 114 25.72 3.68 20.80
CA PRO A 114 25.25 4.83 21.56
C PRO A 114 23.95 5.41 21.00
N LYS A 115 23.09 5.83 21.94
CA LYS A 115 21.76 6.43 21.74
C LYS A 115 21.84 7.88 21.23
N THR A 116 22.82 8.23 20.39
CA THR A 116 23.00 9.62 19.92
C THR A 116 22.90 9.69 18.41
N VAL A 117 21.84 10.36 17.94
CA VAL A 117 21.56 10.59 16.51
C VAL A 117 21.93 12.02 16.17
N ALA A 118 22.75 12.18 15.13
CA ALA A 118 23.14 13.46 14.57
C ALA A 118 22.59 13.58 13.14
N ILE A 119 21.76 14.59 12.90
CA ILE A 119 21.17 14.87 11.59
C ILE A 119 21.88 16.10 11.03
N VAL A 120 22.46 16.01 9.83
CA VAL A 120 23.02 17.16 9.11
C VAL A 120 22.06 17.57 8.02
N TYR A 121 21.72 18.85 8.02
CA TYR A 121 20.91 19.53 7.02
C TYR A 121 21.81 20.38 6.14
N ALA A 122 21.95 20.01 4.87
CA ALA A 122 22.76 20.80 3.95
C ALA A 122 22.43 20.52 2.48
N ASP A 123 22.93 21.40 1.61
CA ASP A 123 23.01 21.14 0.18
C ASP A 123 24.28 20.32 -0.12
N VAL A 124 24.08 19.17 -0.76
CA VAL A 124 25.15 18.19 -1.05
C VAL A 124 26.04 18.76 -2.13
N GLY A 125 27.33 18.94 -1.85
CA GLY A 125 28.28 19.60 -2.75
C GLY A 125 28.67 21.02 -2.32
N SER A 126 27.98 21.59 -1.32
CA SER A 126 28.43 22.83 -0.70
C SER A 126 29.71 22.63 0.13
N PRO A 127 30.60 23.64 0.20
CA PRO A 127 31.83 23.53 0.99
C PRO A 127 31.54 23.44 2.50
N GLU A 128 30.46 24.07 2.98
CA GLU A 128 30.05 23.99 4.38
C GLU A 128 29.56 22.59 4.74
N TRP A 129 28.83 21.93 3.84
CA TRP A 129 28.45 20.53 3.98
C TRP A 129 29.67 19.61 4.07
N LEU A 130 30.67 19.81 3.19
CA LEU A 130 31.86 18.95 3.15
C LEU A 130 32.58 18.90 4.50
N GLN A 131 32.73 20.06 5.16
CA GLN A 131 33.35 20.16 6.48
C GLN A 131 32.58 19.38 7.55
N LEU A 132 31.25 19.55 7.60
CA LEU A 132 30.38 18.83 8.53
C LEU A 132 30.35 17.32 8.23
N HIS A 133 30.32 16.94 6.95
CA HIS A 133 30.27 15.55 6.51
C HIS A 133 31.53 14.77 6.87
N ILE A 134 32.71 15.36 6.63
CA ILE A 134 34.00 14.74 7.01
C ILE A 134 34.01 14.49 8.51
N LYS A 135 33.61 15.49 9.31
CA LYS A 135 33.61 15.37 10.76
C LYS A 135 32.60 14.35 11.29
N ALA A 136 31.36 14.39 10.78
CA ALA A 136 30.36 13.41 11.14
C ALA A 136 30.82 11.98 10.79
N SER A 137 31.49 11.81 9.64
CA SER A 137 32.03 10.50 9.23
C SER A 137 33.16 10.01 10.14
N GLU A 138 34.04 10.91 10.63
CA GLU A 138 35.03 10.59 11.65
C GLU A 138 34.38 10.14 12.98
N LEU A 139 33.34 10.85 13.42
CA LEU A 139 32.62 10.54 14.67
C LEU A 139 31.86 9.21 14.59
N VAL A 140 31.32 8.85 13.42
CA VAL A 140 30.72 7.53 13.17
C VAL A 140 31.79 6.44 13.16
N SER A 141 32.95 6.70 12.55
CA SER A 141 34.08 5.76 12.55
C SER A 141 34.60 5.51 13.97
N ALA A 142 34.59 6.55 14.81
CA ALA A 142 34.85 6.46 16.25
C ALA A 142 33.70 5.84 17.07
N ARG A 143 32.61 5.42 16.41
CA ARG A 143 31.41 4.80 16.99
C ARG A 143 30.68 5.66 18.02
N LYS A 144 30.72 6.99 17.87
CA LYS A 144 30.11 7.94 18.83
C LYS A 144 28.70 8.37 18.46
N ILE A 145 28.36 8.39 17.17
CA ILE A 145 27.07 8.87 16.67
C ILE A 145 26.50 7.96 15.60
N GLN A 146 25.19 8.03 15.42
CA GLN A 146 24.50 7.62 14.20
C GLN A 146 24.25 8.86 13.34
N TYR A 147 24.71 8.84 12.09
CA TYR A 147 24.66 10.01 11.22
C TYR A 147 23.56 9.86 10.17
N VAL A 148 22.76 10.91 10.00
CA VAL A 148 21.71 11.04 8.98
C VAL A 148 21.93 12.33 8.20
N LEU A 149 21.77 12.27 6.88
CA LEU A 149 21.88 13.43 5.99
C LEU A 149 20.49 13.76 5.43
N ARG A 150 20.05 15.00 5.63
CA ARG A 150 18.84 15.57 5.04
C ARG A 150 19.21 16.74 4.14
N HIS A 151 18.48 16.88 3.04
CA HIS A 151 18.69 17.97 2.09
C HIS A 151 18.11 19.26 2.66
N TYR A 152 18.85 20.36 2.54
CA TYR A 152 18.41 21.69 2.96
C TYR A 152 19.01 22.75 2.05
N VAL A 153 18.15 23.63 1.54
CA VAL A 153 18.55 24.77 0.72
C VAL A 153 17.93 26.02 1.34
N LYS A 154 18.76 27.01 1.66
CA LYS A 154 18.33 28.23 2.36
C LYS A 154 17.60 29.20 1.44
N GLU A 155 18.11 29.40 0.24
CA GLU A 155 17.54 30.29 -0.77
C GLU A 155 16.88 29.42 -1.84
N THR A 156 15.56 29.25 -1.73
CA THR A 156 14.79 28.62 -2.80
C THR A 156 14.35 29.69 -3.78
N ASP A 157 14.75 29.55 -5.03
CA ASP A 157 14.16 30.35 -6.09
C ASP A 157 12.66 30.05 -6.18
N ALA A 158 11.83 31.09 -6.33
CA ALA A 158 10.37 30.98 -6.36
C ALA A 158 9.81 30.34 -7.66
N HIS A 159 10.63 29.58 -8.39
CA HIS A 159 10.23 28.97 -9.66
C HIS A 159 9.31 27.77 -9.40
N THR A 160 8.20 27.72 -10.13
CA THR A 160 7.27 26.58 -10.03
C THR A 160 7.86 25.36 -10.73
N LEU A 161 7.80 24.21 -10.07
CA LEU A 161 8.29 22.95 -10.60
C LEU A 161 7.34 22.40 -11.68
N SER A 162 7.81 22.26 -12.92
CA SER A 162 7.10 21.49 -13.95
C SER A 162 7.08 20.01 -13.59
N LEU A 163 5.90 19.40 -13.58
CA LEU A 163 5.73 17.97 -13.33
C LEU A 163 5.59 17.21 -14.65
N SER A 164 5.83 15.90 -14.60
CA SER A 164 5.60 14.97 -15.72
C SER A 164 4.93 13.71 -15.20
N GLY A 165 4.58 12.78 -16.10
CA GLY A 165 3.84 11.57 -15.74
C GLY A 165 2.31 11.71 -15.79
N TYR A 166 1.79 12.79 -16.39
CA TYR A 166 0.36 12.96 -16.66
C TYR A 166 0.06 12.93 -18.15
N GLY A 167 -1.11 12.40 -18.51
CA GLY A 167 -1.68 12.49 -19.85
C GLY A 167 -2.61 13.70 -19.97
N VAL A 168 -2.61 14.35 -21.13
CA VAL A 168 -3.60 15.39 -21.47
C VAL A 168 -4.49 14.84 -22.57
N GLU A 169 -5.77 14.70 -22.28
CA GLU A 169 -6.77 14.34 -23.29
C GLU A 169 -7.54 15.58 -23.77
N LEU A 170 -7.82 15.62 -25.07
CA LEU A 170 -8.74 16.57 -25.68
C LEU A 170 -9.98 15.81 -26.15
N ALA A 171 -10.90 15.57 -25.22
CA ALA A 171 -12.13 14.84 -25.51
C ALA A 171 -13.08 15.65 -26.41
N ILE A 172 -13.59 15.00 -27.47
CA ILE A 172 -14.62 15.58 -28.34
C ILE A 172 -15.95 15.54 -27.59
N LYS A 173 -16.46 16.70 -27.19
CA LYS A 173 -17.70 16.80 -26.41
C LYS A 173 -18.96 16.39 -27.18
N ASN A 174 -19.00 16.63 -28.50
CA ASN A 174 -20.11 16.24 -29.35
C ASN A 174 -19.65 15.16 -30.34
N THR A 175 -19.92 13.91 -30.03
CA THR A 175 -19.62 12.74 -30.86
C THR A 175 -20.78 12.35 -31.79
N GLU A 176 -21.92 13.05 -31.71
CA GLU A 176 -23.07 12.78 -32.57
C GLU A 176 -22.75 13.15 -34.03
N TYR A 177 -22.58 12.11 -34.85
CA TYR A 177 -22.51 12.24 -36.29
C TYR A 177 -23.90 12.58 -36.83
N LYS A 178 -24.08 13.79 -37.37
CA LYS A 178 -25.21 14.06 -38.27
C LYS A 178 -24.90 13.34 -39.58
N VAL A 179 -25.52 12.19 -39.79
CA VAL A 179 -25.55 11.55 -41.11
C VAL A 179 -26.28 12.51 -42.05
N VAL A 180 -25.53 13.20 -42.90
CA VAL A 180 -26.11 13.92 -44.03
C VAL A 180 -26.39 12.86 -45.08
N ASP A 181 -27.66 12.69 -45.43
CA ASP A 181 -28.10 11.80 -46.48
C ASP A 181 -27.69 12.39 -47.84
N ASP A 182 -26.72 11.77 -48.53
CA ASP A 182 -26.16 12.22 -49.80
C ASP A 182 -27.14 12.09 -51.00
N SER A 183 -28.39 11.71 -50.75
CA SER A 183 -29.42 11.57 -51.78
C SER A 183 -30.00 12.90 -52.30
N PHE A 184 -29.60 14.06 -51.74
CA PHE A 184 -29.97 15.39 -52.23
C PHE A 184 -28.76 16.25 -52.65
N VAL A 185 -28.04 15.81 -53.68
CA VAL A 185 -27.13 16.72 -54.42
C VAL A 185 -27.98 17.62 -55.32
N LYS A 186 -28.26 18.85 -54.86
CA LYS A 186 -28.64 19.94 -55.78
C LYS A 186 -27.36 20.47 -56.42
N ASN A 187 -27.30 20.39 -57.75
CA ASN A 187 -26.28 21.04 -58.57
C ASN A 187 -26.47 22.57 -58.52
N ASP A 188 -26.01 23.22 -57.45
CA ASP A 188 -25.71 24.65 -57.50
C ASP A 188 -24.19 24.82 -57.64
N SER A 189 -23.79 25.18 -58.85
CA SER A 189 -22.42 25.49 -59.27
C SER A 189 -22.00 26.86 -58.75
N ASP A 190 -21.82 26.98 -57.43
CA ASP A 190 -21.08 28.08 -56.81
C ASP A 190 -19.84 27.50 -56.11
N GLU A 191 -18.66 27.66 -56.73
CA GLU A 191 -17.32 27.28 -56.22
C GLU A 191 -16.89 28.07 -54.95
N THR A 192 -17.84 28.51 -54.13
CA THR A 192 -17.57 29.38 -52.98
C THR A 192 -17.98 28.80 -51.63
N ASP A 193 -18.68 27.67 -51.60
CA ASP A 193 -19.05 26.93 -50.38
C ASP A 193 -18.85 25.40 -50.58
N LEU A 194 -17.60 24.94 -50.59
CA LEU A 194 -17.29 23.51 -50.51
C LEU A 194 -17.39 23.08 -49.03
N HIS A 195 -18.31 22.15 -48.72
CA HIS A 195 -18.53 21.62 -47.37
C HIS A 195 -18.88 22.67 -46.29
N GLY A 196 -19.77 23.61 -46.60
CA GLY A 196 -20.33 24.55 -45.59
C GLY A 196 -19.32 25.54 -45.00
N PHE A 197 -18.20 25.77 -45.69
CA PHE A 197 -17.14 26.69 -45.29
C PHE A 197 -17.14 27.93 -46.19
N ASN A 198 -17.60 29.07 -45.66
CA ASN A 198 -17.61 30.33 -46.40
C ASN A 198 -16.26 31.05 -46.29
N PHE A 199 -15.42 30.92 -47.33
CA PHE A 199 -14.04 31.45 -47.35
C PHE A 199 -13.94 32.98 -47.33
N ARG A 200 -15.05 33.74 -47.48
CA ARG A 200 -15.02 35.21 -47.35
C ARG A 200 -14.74 35.68 -45.92
N LEU A 201 -15.04 34.88 -44.90
CA LEU A 201 -14.81 35.28 -43.51
C LEU A 201 -13.32 35.39 -43.13
N LEU A 202 -12.42 34.73 -43.86
CA LEU A 202 -10.97 34.74 -43.60
C LEU A 202 -10.26 36.00 -44.09
N ARG A 203 -10.90 36.83 -44.93
CA ARG A 203 -10.30 38.08 -45.44
C ARG A 203 -10.50 39.29 -44.54
N LEU A 204 -11.47 39.26 -43.65
CA LEU A 204 -11.78 40.36 -42.73
C LEU A 204 -11.20 40.01 -41.37
N GLY A 205 -10.01 40.54 -41.08
CA GLY A 205 -9.34 40.47 -39.78
C GLY A 205 -10.15 41.16 -38.67
N LYS A 206 -11.26 40.56 -38.26
CA LYS A 206 -12.02 40.88 -37.06
C LYS A 206 -12.27 39.59 -36.30
N VAL A 207 -11.51 39.42 -35.23
CA VAL A 207 -11.72 38.42 -34.19
C VAL A 207 -13.13 38.58 -33.65
N MET A 208 -13.99 37.59 -33.87
CA MET A 208 -15.24 37.46 -33.14
C MET A 208 -15.45 36.01 -32.73
N PHE A 209 -15.54 35.84 -31.41
CA PHE A 209 -15.89 34.65 -30.66
C PHE A 209 -17.23 34.07 -31.16
N ILE A 210 -17.22 33.02 -31.99
CA ILE A 210 -18.41 32.19 -32.23
C ILE A 210 -18.00 30.72 -32.24
N LYS A 211 -18.81 29.96 -31.48
CA LYS A 211 -18.78 28.52 -31.27
C LYS A 211 -18.76 27.74 -32.60
N THR A 212 -18.09 26.60 -32.52
CA THR A 212 -18.01 25.49 -33.51
C THR A 212 -16.83 25.61 -34.47
N VAL A 213 -16.10 24.49 -34.59
CA VAL A 213 -14.89 24.24 -35.39
C VAL A 213 -13.54 24.52 -34.69
N VAL A 214 -13.11 23.58 -33.84
CA VAL A 214 -11.81 23.60 -33.14
C VAL A 214 -10.70 22.84 -33.90
N CYS A 215 -11.02 22.03 -34.91
CA CYS A 215 -9.99 21.27 -35.64
C CYS A 215 -9.14 22.11 -36.62
N ILE A 216 -9.71 23.15 -37.24
CA ILE A 216 -8.93 24.06 -38.10
C ILE A 216 -8.16 25.07 -37.25
N LEU A 217 -8.57 25.30 -36.00
CA LEU A 217 -7.92 26.23 -35.08
C LEU A 217 -6.57 25.73 -34.58
N LEU A 218 -6.36 24.42 -34.39
CA LEU A 218 -5.10 23.90 -33.84
C LEU A 218 -3.97 23.88 -34.89
N LEU A 219 -4.30 23.50 -36.12
CA LEU A 219 -3.44 23.69 -37.29
C LEU A 219 -3.22 25.18 -37.60
N LEU A 220 -4.24 26.03 -37.50
CA LEU A 220 -4.08 27.49 -37.64
C LEU A 220 -3.27 28.12 -36.52
N VAL A 221 -3.39 27.66 -35.27
CA VAL A 221 -2.66 28.21 -34.12
C VAL A 221 -1.20 27.78 -34.21
N PHE A 222 -0.92 26.53 -34.55
CA PHE A 222 0.45 26.09 -34.86
C PHE A 222 1.01 26.85 -36.07
N PHE A 223 0.23 27.03 -37.13
CA PHE A 223 0.62 27.79 -38.32
C PHE A 223 0.79 29.30 -38.03
N LEU A 224 -0.04 29.92 -37.18
CA LEU A 224 0.06 31.33 -36.78
C LEU A 224 1.24 31.58 -35.85
N ILE A 225 1.45 30.72 -34.85
CA ILE A 225 2.57 30.83 -33.91
C ILE A 225 3.89 30.65 -34.66
N THR A 226 3.97 29.64 -35.55
CA THR A 226 5.20 29.35 -36.30
C THR A 226 5.49 30.42 -37.37
N ARG A 227 4.46 30.96 -38.03
CA ARG A 227 4.60 32.07 -38.99
C ARG A 227 4.90 33.42 -38.32
N ALA A 228 4.56 33.58 -37.04
CA ALA A 228 4.98 34.75 -36.25
C ALA A 228 6.47 34.66 -35.82
N LEU A 229 7.02 33.44 -35.72
CA LEU A 229 8.41 33.20 -35.31
C LEU A 229 9.41 33.16 -36.50
N TYR A 230 8.99 32.71 -37.69
CA TYR A 230 9.87 32.57 -38.87
C TYR A 230 9.18 33.05 -40.17
N PRO A 231 9.32 34.34 -40.54
CA PRO A 231 8.64 34.92 -41.70
C PRO A 231 9.30 34.67 -43.08
N ASP A 232 10.58 34.28 -43.13
CA ASP A 232 11.35 34.20 -44.40
C ASP A 232 11.25 32.86 -45.15
N ASP A 233 10.74 31.78 -44.54
CA ASP A 233 10.74 30.43 -45.14
C ASP A 233 9.45 30.06 -45.90
N SER A 234 8.69 31.04 -46.40
CA SER A 234 7.37 30.82 -47.03
C SER A 234 7.37 29.84 -48.22
N GLU A 235 8.48 29.76 -48.97
CA GLU A 235 8.59 28.87 -50.15
C GLU A 235 8.71 27.38 -49.76
N SER A 236 9.36 27.08 -48.64
CA SER A 236 9.47 25.69 -48.14
C SER A 236 8.10 25.14 -47.73
N PHE A 237 7.23 26.00 -47.21
CA PHE A 237 5.89 25.64 -46.75
C PHE A 237 4.90 25.41 -47.90
N ASP A 238 4.98 26.18 -48.99
CA ASP A 238 4.21 25.89 -50.20
C ASP A 238 4.70 24.60 -50.88
N GLY A 239 6.00 24.30 -50.79
CA GLY A 239 6.57 23.01 -51.17
C GLY A 239 6.02 21.84 -50.35
N PHE A 240 5.93 21.98 -49.02
CA PHE A 240 5.32 20.97 -48.15
C PHE A 240 3.81 20.78 -48.40
N ARG A 241 3.09 21.87 -48.71
CA ARG A 241 1.68 21.84 -49.08
C ARG A 241 1.43 21.12 -50.41
N MET A 242 2.30 21.33 -51.40
CA MET A 242 2.29 20.58 -52.65
C MET A 242 2.67 19.12 -52.43
N HIS A 243 3.65 18.85 -51.55
CA HIS A 243 4.04 17.49 -51.19
C HIS A 243 2.89 16.72 -50.53
N LEU A 244 2.13 17.34 -49.62
CA LEU A 244 0.93 16.75 -49.02
C LEU A 244 -0.22 16.51 -50.01
N LYS A 245 -0.26 17.24 -51.13
CA LYS A 245 -1.22 17.02 -52.22
C LYS A 245 -0.78 15.90 -53.17
N ASP A 246 0.52 15.74 -53.39
CA ASP A 246 1.11 14.77 -54.33
C ASP A 246 1.35 13.37 -53.73
N ILE A 247 1.11 13.16 -52.43
CA ILE A 247 1.15 11.83 -51.81
C ILE A 247 -0.11 11.04 -52.22
N GLU A 248 -0.14 10.55 -53.47
CA GLU A 248 -1.08 9.51 -53.95
C GLU A 248 -0.58 8.09 -53.68
N GLU A 249 0.70 7.91 -53.37
CA GLU A 249 1.27 6.63 -52.92
C GLU A 249 2.13 6.84 -51.67
N LEU A 250 1.57 6.52 -50.51
CA LEU A 250 2.35 6.37 -49.29
C LEU A 250 3.19 5.11 -49.42
N THR A 251 4.50 5.27 -49.61
CA THR A 251 5.46 4.22 -49.26
C THR A 251 5.11 3.67 -47.87
N PRO A 252 5.12 2.34 -47.67
CA PRO A 252 4.66 1.75 -46.41
C PRO A 252 5.52 2.30 -45.27
N LEU A 253 4.91 3.15 -44.44
CA LEU A 253 5.53 3.69 -43.24
C LEU A 253 5.94 2.52 -42.34
N LYS A 254 7.12 2.61 -41.75
CA LYS A 254 7.61 1.54 -40.87
C LYS A 254 6.68 1.43 -39.67
N GLN A 255 6.27 0.20 -39.35
CA GLN A 255 5.21 -0.18 -38.41
C GLN A 255 5.27 0.51 -37.02
N TRP A 256 6.43 0.97 -36.58
CA TRP A 256 6.58 1.71 -35.32
C TRP A 256 6.08 3.18 -35.39
N GLN A 257 6.08 3.80 -36.57
CA GLN A 257 5.59 5.19 -36.74
C GLN A 257 4.06 5.28 -36.72
N VAL A 258 3.37 4.18 -36.99
CA VAL A 258 1.89 4.11 -36.98
C VAL A 258 1.36 4.01 -35.55
N GLN A 259 2.14 3.45 -34.62
CA GLN A 259 1.78 3.29 -33.21
C GLN A 259 1.72 4.65 -32.47
N ASP A 260 2.55 5.61 -32.88
CA ASP A 260 2.54 6.97 -32.34
C ASP A 260 1.37 7.82 -32.87
N LEU A 261 0.84 7.50 -34.07
CA LEU A 261 -0.22 8.28 -34.71
C LEU A 261 -1.58 8.16 -33.99
N SER A 262 -1.91 7.00 -33.42
CA SER A 262 -3.19 6.80 -32.72
C SER A 262 -3.30 7.61 -31.42
N PHE A 263 -2.16 7.98 -30.81
CA PHE A 263 -2.12 8.78 -29.59
C PHE A 263 -2.10 10.29 -29.84
N GLN A 264 -1.59 10.73 -30.99
CA GLN A 264 -1.34 12.16 -31.27
C GLN A 264 -2.27 12.77 -32.32
N VAL A 265 -2.91 11.94 -33.16
CA VAL A 265 -3.72 12.41 -34.29
C VAL A 265 -5.20 12.22 -34.02
N SER A 266 -6.00 13.22 -34.42
CA SER A 266 -7.46 13.19 -34.33
C SER A 266 -8.03 11.87 -34.88
N PRO A 267 -8.95 11.21 -34.15
CA PRO A 267 -9.54 9.94 -34.56
C PRO A 267 -10.17 10.00 -35.97
N ILE A 268 -10.57 11.19 -36.42
CA ILE A 268 -11.18 11.41 -37.75
C ILE A 268 -10.19 11.13 -38.89
N VAL A 269 -8.93 11.58 -38.78
CA VAL A 269 -7.92 11.41 -39.83
C VAL A 269 -7.50 9.95 -39.93
N VAL A 270 -7.34 9.30 -38.78
CA VAL A 270 -7.05 7.87 -38.69
C VAL A 270 -8.20 7.03 -39.26
N PHE A 271 -9.45 7.36 -38.92
CA PHE A 271 -10.63 6.62 -39.40
C PHE A 271 -10.82 6.71 -40.92
N MET A 272 -10.58 7.89 -41.52
CA MET A 272 -10.71 8.07 -42.98
C MET A 272 -9.65 7.29 -43.78
N SER A 273 -8.44 7.14 -43.23
CA SER A 273 -7.37 6.36 -43.87
C SER A 273 -7.54 4.86 -43.66
N ILE A 274 -7.89 4.42 -42.45
CA ILE A 274 -8.06 2.99 -42.13
C ILE A 274 -9.27 2.39 -42.87
N ALA A 275 -10.35 3.14 -43.07
CA ALA A 275 -11.52 2.66 -43.79
C ALA A 275 -11.25 2.32 -45.27
N ARG A 276 -10.12 2.76 -45.83
CA ARG A 276 -9.72 2.49 -47.22
C ARG A 276 -8.89 1.22 -47.38
N GLU A 277 -8.35 0.68 -46.29
CA GLU A 277 -7.47 -0.49 -46.31
C GLU A 277 -8.29 -1.77 -46.12
N THR A 278 -8.08 -2.77 -46.97
CA THR A 278 -8.70 -4.09 -46.78
C THR A 278 -7.80 -4.95 -45.89
N VAL A 279 -8.38 -5.49 -44.81
CA VAL A 279 -7.65 -6.39 -43.90
C VAL A 279 -7.39 -7.72 -44.61
N SER A 280 -6.14 -8.20 -44.60
CA SER A 280 -5.77 -9.48 -45.20
C SER A 280 -6.43 -10.65 -44.45
N ARG A 281 -6.74 -11.74 -45.17
CA ARG A 281 -7.34 -12.93 -44.56
C ARG A 281 -6.39 -13.62 -43.58
N GLU A 282 -5.10 -13.63 -43.90
CA GLU A 282 -4.04 -14.20 -43.06
C GLU A 282 -4.00 -13.56 -41.67
N LEU A 283 -4.06 -12.22 -41.61
CA LEU A 283 -4.09 -11.48 -40.34
C LEU A 283 -5.37 -11.78 -39.55
N ARG A 284 -6.51 -11.91 -40.23
CA ARG A 284 -7.77 -12.22 -39.56
C ARG A 284 -7.74 -13.61 -38.93
N ASP A 285 -7.29 -14.62 -39.67
CA ASP A 285 -7.20 -16.00 -39.19
C ASP A 285 -6.20 -16.10 -38.02
N GLU A 286 -5.10 -15.33 -38.07
CA GLU A 286 -4.14 -15.22 -36.96
C GLU A 286 -4.77 -14.58 -35.70
N ILE A 287 -5.53 -13.49 -35.86
CA ILE A 287 -6.21 -12.83 -34.74
C ILE A 287 -7.26 -13.75 -34.11
N GLU A 288 -8.08 -14.41 -34.93
CA GLU A 288 -9.10 -15.35 -34.44
C GLU A 288 -8.44 -16.56 -33.72
N GLY A 289 -7.29 -17.05 -34.21
CA GLY A 289 -6.49 -18.08 -33.55
C GLY A 289 -5.93 -17.63 -32.20
N ASN A 290 -5.29 -16.46 -32.14
CA ASN A 290 -4.71 -15.91 -30.92
C ASN A 290 -5.77 -15.65 -29.84
N GLN A 291 -6.94 -15.12 -30.23
CA GLN A 291 -8.07 -14.88 -29.33
C GLN A 291 -8.59 -16.18 -28.72
N LYS A 292 -8.76 -17.22 -29.55
CA LYS A 292 -9.33 -18.48 -29.12
C LYS A 292 -8.37 -19.31 -28.26
N ASP A 293 -7.12 -19.44 -28.67
CA ASP A 293 -6.19 -20.41 -28.08
C ASP A 293 -5.36 -19.82 -26.94
N HIS A 294 -5.01 -18.52 -26.99
CA HIS A 294 -4.10 -17.90 -26.02
C HIS A 294 -4.79 -16.92 -25.06
N LEU A 295 -5.72 -16.09 -25.56
CA LEU A 295 -6.34 -15.04 -24.74
C LEU A 295 -7.50 -15.56 -23.89
N SER A 296 -8.30 -16.50 -24.41
CA SER A 296 -9.41 -17.10 -23.65
C SER A 296 -8.94 -17.83 -22.38
N GLY A 297 -7.79 -18.50 -22.44
CA GLY A 297 -7.18 -19.19 -21.28
C GLY A 297 -6.61 -18.22 -20.24
N ALA A 298 -6.24 -17.01 -20.65
CA ALA A 298 -5.79 -15.93 -19.77
C ALA A 298 -6.95 -15.09 -19.21
N GLY A 299 -8.20 -15.39 -19.60
CA GLY A 299 -9.39 -14.64 -19.18
C GLY A 299 -9.52 -13.27 -19.85
N LEU A 300 -8.95 -13.10 -21.05
CA LEU A 300 -9.00 -11.87 -21.84
C LEU A 300 -10.09 -11.95 -22.91
N ASP A 301 -11.06 -11.03 -22.84
CA ASP A 301 -12.08 -10.89 -23.88
C ASP A 301 -11.62 -9.95 -25.03
N PRO A 302 -12.17 -10.09 -26.25
CA PRO A 302 -11.83 -9.20 -27.36
C PRO A 302 -12.15 -7.74 -27.03
N GLY A 303 -11.13 -6.89 -27.06
CA GLY A 303 -11.22 -5.46 -26.73
C GLY A 303 -10.74 -5.10 -25.34
N GLU A 304 -10.46 -6.08 -24.49
CA GLU A 304 -9.76 -5.86 -23.22
C GLU A 304 -8.25 -5.76 -23.43
N SER A 305 -7.59 -4.99 -22.57
CA SER A 305 -6.14 -4.84 -22.55
C SER A 305 -5.63 -5.31 -21.19
N MET A 306 -4.58 -6.14 -21.19
CA MET A 306 -3.81 -6.47 -20.00
C MET A 306 -2.33 -6.26 -20.28
N LEU A 307 -1.62 -5.74 -19.28
CA LEU A 307 -0.19 -5.52 -19.35
C LEU A 307 0.51 -6.54 -18.48
N PHE A 308 1.39 -7.36 -19.06
CA PHE A 308 2.21 -8.29 -18.31
C PHE A 308 3.66 -7.82 -18.26
N LEU A 309 4.25 -7.79 -17.06
CA LEU A 309 5.68 -7.60 -16.88
C LEU A 309 6.27 -8.90 -16.34
N ASN A 310 7.07 -9.59 -17.16
CA ASN A 310 7.73 -10.85 -16.78
C ASN A 310 6.78 -11.93 -16.20
N GLY A 311 5.51 -11.92 -16.61
CA GLY A 311 4.46 -12.84 -16.14
C GLY A 311 3.58 -12.28 -15.01
N ILE A 312 3.91 -11.13 -14.44
CA ILE A 312 3.09 -10.42 -13.47
C ILE A 312 2.03 -9.62 -14.23
N ASN A 313 0.75 -9.86 -13.96
CA ASN A 313 -0.34 -9.05 -14.49
C ASN A 313 -0.37 -7.70 -13.78
N LEU A 314 -0.27 -6.62 -14.55
CA LEU A 314 -0.38 -5.24 -14.08
C LEU A 314 -1.74 -4.70 -14.49
N ASP A 315 -2.48 -4.21 -13.51
CA ASP A 315 -3.77 -3.57 -13.73
C ASP A 315 -3.58 -2.19 -14.36
N ILE A 316 -3.98 -2.04 -15.62
CA ILE A 316 -3.76 -0.82 -16.42
C ILE A 316 -4.52 0.37 -15.83
N ASP A 317 -5.68 0.14 -15.21
CA ASP A 317 -6.54 1.22 -14.71
C ASP A 317 -5.99 1.88 -13.45
N SER A 318 -5.24 1.13 -12.64
CA SER A 318 -4.60 1.64 -11.42
C SER A 318 -3.12 1.99 -11.61
N LEU A 319 -2.52 1.62 -12.74
CA LEU A 319 -1.09 1.80 -12.99
C LEU A 319 -0.73 3.26 -13.26
N ASP A 320 0.05 3.83 -12.35
CA ASP A 320 0.70 5.13 -12.53
C ASP A 320 2.14 4.93 -13.06
N MET A 321 2.68 5.93 -13.76
CA MET A 321 4.08 5.93 -14.23
C MET A 321 5.06 5.75 -13.06
N PHE A 322 4.77 6.36 -11.91
CA PHE A 322 5.60 6.20 -10.71
C PHE A 322 5.57 4.77 -10.16
N GLN A 323 4.38 4.15 -10.12
CA GLN A 323 4.23 2.76 -9.69
C GLN A 323 4.92 1.80 -10.65
N LEU A 324 4.83 2.05 -11.96
CA LEU A 324 5.51 1.25 -12.97
C LEU A 324 7.03 1.26 -12.76
N VAL A 325 7.62 2.43 -12.49
CA VAL A 325 9.06 2.54 -12.17
C VAL A 325 9.41 1.75 -10.91
N ASP A 326 8.57 1.77 -9.88
CA ASP A 326 8.78 0.98 -8.66
C ASP A 326 8.69 -0.53 -8.91
N VAL A 327 7.73 -0.99 -9.71
CA VAL A 327 7.61 -2.40 -10.11
C VAL A 327 8.84 -2.83 -10.92
N ILE A 328 9.27 -2.05 -11.91
CA ILE A 328 10.47 -2.33 -12.71
C ILE A 328 11.71 -2.39 -11.82
N LYS A 329 11.83 -1.51 -10.84
CA LYS A 329 12.95 -1.50 -9.89
C LYS A 329 12.96 -2.72 -8.97
N GLN A 330 11.79 -3.21 -8.55
CA GLN A 330 11.69 -4.45 -7.80
C GLN A 330 12.09 -5.65 -8.66
N GLU A 331 11.61 -5.69 -9.90
CA GLU A 331 11.93 -6.76 -10.85
C GLU A 331 13.41 -6.77 -11.21
N GLU A 332 14.04 -5.61 -11.41
CA GLU A 332 15.49 -5.51 -11.67
C GLU A 332 16.30 -6.06 -10.50
N ARG A 333 15.90 -5.78 -9.26
CA ARG A 333 16.56 -6.35 -8.08
C ARG A 333 16.46 -7.86 -8.02
N VAL A 334 15.30 -8.42 -8.34
CA VAL A 334 15.07 -9.87 -8.39
C VAL A 334 15.93 -10.49 -9.50
N ALA A 335 15.87 -9.93 -10.71
CA ALA A 335 16.64 -10.37 -11.86
C ALA A 335 18.16 -10.31 -11.60
N CYS A 336 18.66 -9.22 -10.99
CA CYS A 336 20.06 -9.10 -10.58
C CYS A 336 20.44 -10.12 -9.50
N GLY A 337 19.52 -10.44 -8.57
CA GLY A 337 19.70 -11.49 -7.58
C GLY A 337 19.96 -12.85 -8.24
N PHE A 338 19.13 -13.24 -9.21
CA PHE A 338 19.32 -14.46 -9.99
C PHE A 338 20.58 -14.42 -10.86
N PHE A 339 20.88 -13.27 -11.47
CA PHE A 339 22.08 -13.08 -12.26
C PHE A 339 23.35 -13.30 -11.45
N ASN A 340 23.39 -12.80 -10.21
CA ASN A 340 24.51 -13.02 -9.28
C ASN A 340 24.66 -14.49 -8.87
N MET A 341 23.58 -15.28 -8.91
CA MET A 341 23.61 -16.73 -8.69
C MET A 341 24.01 -17.52 -9.95
N GLY A 342 24.15 -16.85 -11.10
CA GLY A 342 24.53 -17.45 -12.37
C GLY A 342 23.38 -17.80 -13.32
N PHE A 343 22.13 -17.49 -12.95
CA PHE A 343 20.96 -17.67 -13.81
C PHE A 343 20.75 -16.41 -14.65
N LYS A 344 20.68 -16.53 -15.97
CA LYS A 344 20.56 -15.35 -16.85
C LYS A 344 19.11 -15.11 -17.26
N ARG A 345 18.58 -15.96 -18.13
CA ARG A 345 17.20 -15.84 -18.65
C ARG A 345 16.30 -16.96 -18.17
N GLU A 346 16.88 -18.00 -17.59
CA GLU A 346 16.17 -19.18 -17.10
C GLU A 346 15.42 -18.91 -15.78
N TYR A 347 15.63 -17.76 -15.14
CA TYR A 347 14.97 -17.45 -13.87
C TYR A 347 13.45 -17.31 -14.02
N LEU A 348 12.96 -16.80 -15.17
CA LEU A 348 11.52 -16.67 -15.41
C LEU A 348 10.85 -18.04 -15.53
N SER A 349 11.46 -18.99 -16.23
CA SER A 349 10.90 -20.36 -16.31
C SER A 349 10.93 -21.07 -14.96
N ILE A 350 11.93 -20.78 -14.13
CA ILE A 350 12.00 -21.26 -12.74
C ILE A 350 10.87 -20.64 -11.90
N LEU A 351 10.67 -19.32 -11.97
CA LEU A 351 9.65 -18.60 -11.20
C LEU A 351 8.23 -18.99 -11.62
N VAL A 352 7.96 -19.12 -12.92
CA VAL A 352 6.66 -19.59 -13.42
C VAL A 352 6.40 -21.04 -13.00
N GLY A 353 7.45 -21.86 -12.86
CA GLY A 353 7.36 -23.22 -12.34
C GLY A 353 7.24 -23.33 -10.82
N MET A 354 7.37 -22.22 -10.08
CA MET A 354 7.19 -22.18 -8.64
C MET A 354 5.72 -21.88 -8.33
N ASP A 355 5.00 -22.89 -7.82
CA ASP A 355 3.71 -22.66 -7.18
C ASP A 355 3.96 -21.89 -5.88
N PHE A 356 3.79 -20.57 -5.90
CA PHE A 356 3.67 -19.80 -4.66
C PHE A 356 2.34 -20.18 -4.01
N PRO A 357 2.34 -20.85 -2.85
CA PRO A 357 1.09 -21.05 -2.12
C PRO A 357 0.55 -19.66 -1.77
N ASP A 358 -0.73 -19.39 -2.09
CA ASP A 358 -1.40 -18.18 -1.64
C ASP A 358 -1.10 -17.95 -0.15
N ASP A 359 -0.63 -16.75 0.21
CA ASP A 359 -0.21 -16.34 1.57
C ASP A 359 -1.28 -16.60 2.66
N LYS A 360 -2.51 -16.93 2.25
CA LYS A 360 -3.58 -17.41 3.13
C LYS A 360 -3.46 -18.90 3.37
N THR A 361 -2.31 -19.37 3.87
CA THR A 361 -2.24 -20.70 4.47
C THR A 361 -3.17 -20.72 5.68
N LYS A 362 -4.40 -21.21 5.48
CA LYS A 362 -5.38 -21.40 6.54
C LYS A 362 -4.88 -22.55 7.41
N TYR A 363 -4.10 -22.22 8.43
CA TYR A 363 -3.65 -23.20 9.41
C TYR A 363 -4.82 -23.60 10.31
N ALA A 364 -4.97 -24.90 10.56
CA ALA A 364 -5.92 -25.42 11.52
C ALA A 364 -5.20 -25.60 12.86
N ILE A 365 -5.69 -24.98 13.93
CA ILE A 365 -5.19 -25.20 15.29
C ILE A 365 -5.98 -26.34 15.92
N ASP A 366 -5.28 -27.35 16.43
CA ASP A 366 -5.89 -28.41 17.25
C ASP A 366 -6.09 -27.91 18.69
N TYR A 367 -7.35 -27.84 19.12
CA TYR A 367 -7.74 -27.44 20.48
C TYR A 367 -8.21 -28.62 21.33
N ARG A 368 -8.04 -29.88 20.90
CA ARG A 368 -8.50 -31.06 21.66
C ARG A 368 -7.77 -31.27 22.98
N ASP A 369 -6.53 -30.82 23.10
CA ASP A 369 -5.77 -30.80 24.36
C ASP A 369 -6.42 -29.91 25.44
N ALA A 370 -7.38 -29.08 25.04
CA ALA A 370 -8.20 -28.23 25.88
C ALA A 370 -9.54 -28.85 26.31
N TYR A 371 -9.87 -30.02 25.76
CA TYR A 371 -11.12 -30.71 26.06
C TYR A 371 -10.98 -31.49 27.37
N PRO A 372 -12.00 -31.46 28.26
CA PRO A 372 -11.99 -32.24 29.47
C PRO A 372 -12.28 -33.72 29.16
N MET A 373 -11.35 -34.43 28.53
CA MET A 373 -11.41 -35.90 28.46
C MET A 373 -10.29 -36.49 29.33
N ALA A 374 -10.70 -36.84 30.56
CA ALA A 374 -10.29 -38.05 31.24
C ALA A 374 -8.85 -38.55 31.02
N SER A 375 -7.83 -37.75 31.37
CA SER A 375 -6.61 -38.36 31.89
C SER A 375 -6.90 -38.80 33.31
N PHE A 376 -7.46 -40.00 33.44
CA PHE A 376 -7.66 -40.72 34.71
C PHE A 376 -6.33 -40.96 35.47
N LEU A 377 -5.19 -40.62 34.85
CA LEU A 377 -3.88 -40.61 35.47
C LEU A 377 -3.28 -39.19 35.47
N LYS A 378 -2.96 -38.74 36.68
CA LYS A 378 -2.21 -37.52 37.04
C LYS A 378 -3.01 -36.23 37.10
N LYS A 379 -3.07 -35.70 38.32
CA LYS A 379 -3.35 -34.32 38.75
C LYS A 379 -2.55 -33.25 37.96
N LYS A 380 -2.73 -33.15 36.64
CA LYS A 380 -2.30 -31.98 35.87
C LYS A 380 -3.53 -31.10 35.69
N LYS A 381 -3.60 -30.02 36.46
CA LYS A 381 -4.47 -28.87 36.20
C LYS A 381 -4.03 -28.32 34.83
N SER A 382 -4.63 -28.82 33.75
CA SER A 382 -4.40 -28.34 32.38
C SER A 382 -5.70 -27.75 31.84
N PHE A 383 -5.54 -26.65 31.11
CA PHE A 383 -6.45 -25.97 30.19
C PHE A 383 -7.83 -26.64 29.96
N ARG A 384 -8.91 -25.91 30.27
CA ARG A 384 -10.30 -26.41 30.16
C ARG A 384 -11.16 -25.45 29.36
N ILE A 385 -11.63 -25.86 28.18
CA ILE A 385 -12.69 -25.15 27.46
C ILE A 385 -14.01 -25.37 28.18
N LEU A 386 -14.69 -24.27 28.48
CA LEU A 386 -16.02 -24.26 29.09
C LEU A 386 -17.06 -24.12 27.98
N PHE A 387 -17.70 -25.22 27.60
CA PHE A 387 -18.76 -25.21 26.59
C PHE A 387 -20.10 -24.79 27.21
N LEU A 388 -20.75 -23.79 26.61
CA LEU A 388 -22.08 -23.33 27.01
C LEU A 388 -23.19 -24.31 26.62
N ASN A 389 -23.04 -24.91 25.45
CA ASN A 389 -24.06 -25.74 24.81
C ASN A 389 -23.47 -27.00 24.21
N ASN A 390 -24.33 -27.98 24.01
CA ASN A 390 -24.03 -29.22 23.32
C ASN A 390 -25.19 -29.56 22.37
N LEU A 391 -24.94 -29.40 21.07
CA LEU A 391 -25.93 -29.57 20.01
C LEU A 391 -26.45 -31.01 19.89
N ASP A 392 -25.69 -31.99 20.36
CA ASP A 392 -26.06 -33.41 20.32
C ASP A 392 -26.99 -33.80 21.49
N THR A 393 -26.84 -33.19 22.67
CA THR A 393 -27.46 -33.65 23.92
C THR A 393 -28.54 -32.72 24.47
N ASP A 394 -28.44 -31.42 24.23
CA ASP A 394 -29.32 -30.46 24.90
C ASP A 394 -30.74 -30.54 24.33
N ARG A 395 -31.74 -30.51 25.23
CA ARG A 395 -33.16 -30.57 24.87
C ARG A 395 -33.58 -29.49 23.88
N ARG A 396 -32.92 -28.32 23.92
CA ARG A 396 -33.20 -27.19 23.03
C ARG A 396 -33.03 -27.56 21.56
N TYR A 397 -32.05 -28.41 21.22
CA TYR A 397 -31.77 -28.76 19.82
C TYR A 397 -32.44 -30.06 19.36
N GLN A 398 -33.27 -30.69 20.21
CA GLN A 398 -33.87 -32.00 19.92
C GLN A 398 -34.81 -31.98 18.70
N HIS A 399 -35.38 -30.82 18.37
CA HIS A 399 -36.22 -30.66 17.18
C HIS A 399 -35.42 -30.62 15.87
N TRP A 400 -34.10 -30.44 15.93
CA TRP A 400 -33.24 -30.53 14.75
C TRP A 400 -32.91 -31.99 14.41
N ARG A 401 -32.69 -32.24 13.12
CA ARG A 401 -32.26 -33.57 12.66
C ARG A 401 -30.78 -33.77 12.97
N ASN A 402 -30.39 -35.00 13.33
CA ASN A 402 -29.03 -35.37 13.77
C ASN A 402 -28.20 -36.10 12.69
N SER A 403 -28.55 -35.94 11.40
CA SER A 403 -27.89 -36.64 10.28
C SER A 403 -26.88 -35.75 9.57
N VAL A 404 -25.66 -36.24 9.38
CA VAL A 404 -24.59 -35.53 8.64
C VAL A 404 -24.91 -35.41 7.15
N LYS A 405 -25.75 -36.29 6.60
CA LYS A 405 -26.17 -36.25 5.18
C LYS A 405 -26.86 -34.94 4.79
N LEU A 406 -27.39 -34.21 5.77
CA LEU A 406 -28.01 -32.91 5.58
C LEU A 406 -27.04 -31.85 5.03
N LEU A 407 -25.73 -32.02 5.22
CA LEU A 407 -24.73 -31.13 4.62
C LEU A 407 -24.67 -31.22 3.10
N LEU A 408 -25.09 -32.34 2.51
CA LEU A 408 -25.07 -32.57 1.07
C LEU A 408 -26.32 -32.03 0.37
N GLU A 409 -27.36 -31.67 1.14
CA GLU A 409 -28.57 -31.09 0.60
C GLU A 409 -28.33 -29.58 0.33
N PRO A 410 -28.86 -29.03 -0.77
CA PRO A 410 -28.76 -27.59 -1.04
C PRO A 410 -29.45 -26.79 0.08
N TYR A 411 -28.79 -25.72 0.52
CA TYR A 411 -29.28 -24.75 1.51
C TYR A 411 -29.04 -23.33 1.00
N TYR A 412 -29.72 -22.34 1.57
CA TYR A 412 -29.53 -20.95 1.16
C TYR A 412 -28.06 -20.52 1.34
N PRO A 413 -27.44 -19.93 0.31
CA PRO A 413 -26.04 -19.50 0.40
C PRO A 413 -25.87 -18.46 1.51
N GLY A 414 -24.82 -18.63 2.32
CA GLY A 414 -24.52 -17.74 3.44
C GLY A 414 -25.19 -18.08 4.78
N MET A 415 -26.09 -19.07 4.83
CA MET A 415 -26.72 -19.52 6.08
C MET A 415 -26.12 -20.84 6.58
N ILE A 416 -25.86 -20.93 7.89
CA ILE A 416 -25.42 -22.18 8.52
C ILE A 416 -26.65 -23.06 8.76
N ARG A 417 -26.59 -24.30 8.27
CA ARG A 417 -27.69 -25.25 8.41
C ARG A 417 -27.85 -25.72 9.87
N PRO A 418 -29.07 -25.70 10.43
CA PRO A 418 -29.32 -26.23 11.78
C PRO A 418 -29.27 -27.76 11.79
N ILE A 419 -28.23 -28.31 12.43
CA ILE A 419 -28.03 -29.76 12.62
C ILE A 419 -27.74 -29.99 14.10
N ALA A 420 -28.43 -30.94 14.74
CA ALA A 420 -28.17 -31.34 16.13
C ALA A 420 -26.90 -32.20 16.24
N ARG A 421 -25.76 -31.67 15.80
CA ARG A 421 -24.43 -32.29 15.82
C ARG A 421 -23.37 -31.21 16.06
N ASN A 422 -22.39 -31.48 16.92
CA ASN A 422 -21.26 -30.56 17.18
C ASN A 422 -20.24 -30.54 16.03
N LEU A 423 -20.62 -29.98 14.87
CA LEU A 423 -19.78 -29.89 13.67
C LEU A 423 -18.88 -28.65 13.66
N PHE A 424 -19.44 -27.52 14.09
CA PHE A 424 -18.76 -26.23 14.10
C PHE A 424 -18.62 -25.75 15.54
N ASN A 425 -17.37 -25.54 15.97
CA ASN A 425 -17.04 -25.13 17.32
C ASN A 425 -16.45 -23.72 17.27
N LEU A 426 -17.03 -22.81 18.06
CA LEU A 426 -16.57 -21.44 18.22
C LEU A 426 -16.08 -21.27 19.65
N VAL A 427 -14.77 -21.06 19.82
CA VAL A 427 -14.16 -20.91 21.13
C VAL A 427 -13.68 -19.47 21.29
N PHE A 428 -14.24 -18.78 22.28
CA PHE A 428 -13.84 -17.42 22.64
C PHE A 428 -12.70 -17.48 23.65
N ILE A 429 -11.61 -16.76 23.34
CA ILE A 429 -10.50 -16.52 24.26
C ILE A 429 -10.72 -15.12 24.83
N VAL A 430 -10.98 -15.03 26.12
CA VAL A 430 -11.50 -13.80 26.76
C VAL A 430 -10.72 -13.51 28.03
N ASP A 431 -10.19 -12.30 28.15
CA ASP A 431 -9.83 -11.74 29.46
C ASP A 431 -11.06 -11.04 30.04
N PRO A 432 -11.65 -11.53 31.15
CA PRO A 432 -12.86 -10.94 31.69
C PRO A 432 -12.65 -9.55 32.33
N ALA A 433 -11.41 -9.16 32.61
CA ALA A 433 -11.09 -7.82 33.13
C ALA A 433 -11.04 -6.76 32.02
N ASP A 434 -10.68 -7.16 30.79
CA ASP A 434 -10.56 -6.27 29.64
C ASP A 434 -11.92 -5.84 29.07
N ARG A 435 -12.00 -4.62 28.54
CA ARG A 435 -13.25 -4.05 28.02
C ARG A 435 -13.69 -4.67 26.70
N GLU A 436 -12.78 -4.83 25.75
CA GLU A 436 -13.12 -5.37 24.42
C GLU A 436 -13.51 -6.85 24.53
N SER A 437 -12.77 -7.58 25.36
CA SER A 437 -13.04 -8.99 25.68
C SER A 437 -14.43 -9.22 26.30
N ARG A 438 -14.92 -8.32 27.18
CA ARG A 438 -16.28 -8.41 27.75
C ARG A 438 -17.40 -8.33 26.73
N ASN A 439 -17.20 -7.61 25.61
CA ASN A 439 -18.19 -7.58 24.52
C ASN A 439 -18.36 -8.96 23.87
N LEU A 440 -17.28 -9.75 23.79
CA LEU A 440 -17.32 -11.11 23.24
C LEU A 440 -18.19 -12.05 24.08
N MET A 441 -18.18 -11.91 25.42
CA MET A 441 -19.04 -12.70 26.31
C MET A 441 -20.54 -12.42 26.07
N LYS A 442 -20.89 -11.18 25.73
CA LYS A 442 -22.27 -10.80 25.37
C LYS A 442 -22.68 -11.35 24.01
N ILE A 443 -21.80 -11.26 23.02
CA ILE A 443 -22.02 -11.83 21.69
C ILE A 443 -22.23 -13.34 21.80
N ALA A 444 -21.40 -14.03 22.58
CA ALA A 444 -21.53 -15.46 22.85
C ALA A 444 -22.87 -15.82 23.53
N HIS A 445 -23.31 -15.04 24.53
CA HIS A 445 -24.64 -15.23 25.13
C HIS A 445 -25.77 -15.01 24.11
N SER A 446 -25.63 -13.99 23.25
CA SER A 446 -26.58 -13.71 22.16
C SER A 446 -26.66 -14.87 21.17
N PHE A 447 -25.53 -15.42 20.75
CA PHE A 447 -25.47 -16.59 19.85
C PHE A 447 -26.14 -17.82 20.46
N PHE A 448 -25.95 -18.06 21.75
CA PHE A 448 -26.64 -19.13 22.48
C PHE A 448 -28.16 -18.89 22.56
N LYS A 449 -28.59 -17.64 22.81
CA LYS A 449 -30.00 -17.24 22.89
C LYS A 449 -30.73 -17.37 21.56
N HIS A 450 -30.06 -17.06 20.45
CA HIS A 450 -30.61 -17.13 19.09
C HIS A 450 -30.51 -18.52 18.43
N GLU A 451 -30.07 -19.55 19.17
CA GLU A 451 -29.99 -20.93 18.68
C GLU A 451 -29.16 -21.06 17.38
N ILE A 452 -28.05 -20.33 17.30
CA ILE A 452 -27.13 -20.47 16.18
C ILE A 452 -26.54 -21.89 16.23
N PRO A 453 -26.45 -22.63 15.10
CA PRO A 453 -25.95 -24.00 15.06
C PRO A 453 -24.42 -24.09 15.17
N LEU A 454 -23.90 -23.54 16.27
CA LEU A 454 -22.50 -23.54 16.68
C LEU A 454 -22.41 -24.05 18.12
N ARG A 455 -21.36 -24.83 18.39
CA ARG A 455 -20.98 -25.16 19.76
C ARG A 455 -20.09 -24.06 20.30
N ILE A 456 -20.54 -23.35 21.33
CA ILE A 456 -19.87 -22.17 21.87
C ILE A 456 -19.08 -22.56 23.11
N GLY A 457 -17.80 -22.21 23.13
CA GLY A 457 -16.92 -22.44 24.27
C GLY A 457 -16.17 -21.19 24.70
N PHE A 458 -15.69 -21.17 25.94
CA PHE A 458 -14.83 -20.12 26.47
C PHE A 458 -13.53 -20.65 27.03
N ILE A 459 -12.51 -19.81 26.89
CA ILE A 459 -11.24 -19.88 27.57
C ILE A 459 -11.05 -18.53 28.25
N PHE A 460 -10.99 -18.53 29.58
CA PHE A 460 -10.65 -17.33 30.33
C PHE A 460 -9.13 -17.19 30.42
N VAL A 461 -8.61 -16.07 29.89
CA VAL A 461 -7.20 -15.70 30.02
C VAL A 461 -7.05 -14.92 31.31
N VAL A 462 -6.44 -15.54 32.30
CA VAL A 462 -6.21 -14.94 33.63
C VAL A 462 -4.79 -15.24 34.08
N SER A 463 -4.30 -14.51 35.08
CA SER A 463 -2.94 -14.71 35.59
C SER A 463 -2.70 -16.16 36.06
N ASN A 464 -1.54 -16.70 35.67
CA ASN A 464 -1.11 -18.06 35.97
C ASN A 464 -0.46 -18.22 37.36
N ASP A 465 -0.16 -17.11 38.03
CA ASP A 465 0.59 -17.12 39.29
C ASP A 465 -0.27 -17.65 40.44
N GLU A 466 0.23 -18.67 41.14
CA GLU A 466 -0.47 -19.28 42.29
C GLU A 466 -0.61 -18.32 43.49
N ASN A 467 0.19 -17.25 43.52
CA ASN A 467 0.13 -16.21 44.55
C ASN A 467 -0.97 -15.17 44.30
N VAL A 468 -1.44 -15.06 43.05
CA VAL A 468 -2.51 -14.13 42.67
C VAL A 468 -3.84 -14.84 42.95
N THR A 469 -4.76 -14.19 43.63
CA THR A 469 -6.08 -14.74 44.00
C THR A 469 -7.19 -13.81 43.55
N GLY A 470 -8.45 -14.25 43.64
CA GLY A 470 -9.62 -13.42 43.28
C GLY A 470 -9.81 -12.20 44.19
N VAL A 471 -9.05 -12.11 45.27
CA VAL A 471 -8.98 -10.92 46.12
C VAL A 471 -8.06 -9.86 45.52
N ASN A 472 -7.03 -10.27 44.77
CA ASN A 472 -5.99 -9.38 44.26
C ASN A 472 -6.15 -9.05 42.76
N ASP A 473 -6.75 -9.96 41.98
CA ASP A 473 -6.93 -9.79 40.54
C ASP A 473 -8.41 -9.97 40.14
N SER A 474 -8.91 -9.04 39.33
CA SER A 474 -10.31 -8.99 38.93
C SER A 474 -10.66 -10.04 37.87
N GLY A 475 -9.74 -10.36 36.96
CA GLY A 475 -9.97 -11.38 35.94
C GLY A 475 -10.14 -12.77 36.57
N VAL A 476 -9.26 -13.07 37.51
CA VAL A 476 -9.34 -14.24 38.38
C VAL A 476 -10.64 -14.27 39.20
N ALA A 477 -11.04 -13.14 39.77
CA ALA A 477 -12.25 -13.07 40.57
C ALA A 477 -13.49 -13.43 39.73
N ILE A 478 -13.59 -12.90 38.52
CA ILE A 478 -14.71 -13.18 37.60
C ILE A 478 -14.72 -14.67 37.19
N LEU A 479 -13.56 -15.29 36.97
CA LEU A 479 -13.46 -16.73 36.72
C LEU A 479 -13.98 -17.56 37.91
N ASN A 480 -13.56 -17.23 39.14
CA ASN A 480 -14.02 -17.92 40.34
C ASN A 480 -15.53 -17.75 40.54
N LEU A 481 -16.04 -16.54 40.34
CA LEU A 481 -17.48 -16.25 40.39
C LEU A 481 -18.25 -17.06 39.35
N PHE A 482 -17.75 -17.12 38.11
CA PHE A 482 -18.37 -17.91 37.05
C PHE A 482 -18.42 -19.39 37.42
N ASN A 483 -17.33 -19.96 37.94
CA ASN A 483 -17.27 -21.35 38.37
C ASN A 483 -18.19 -21.64 39.57
N PHE A 484 -18.29 -20.69 40.52
CA PHE A 484 -19.20 -20.79 41.67
C PHE A 484 -20.67 -20.87 41.19
N LEU A 485 -21.08 -19.92 40.34
CA LEU A 485 -22.43 -19.89 39.80
C LEU A 485 -22.73 -21.13 38.94
N ALA A 486 -21.74 -21.62 38.20
CA ALA A 486 -21.87 -22.76 37.29
C ALA A 486 -22.20 -24.09 38.00
N ILE A 487 -21.88 -24.21 39.30
CA ILE A 487 -22.12 -25.44 40.07
C ILE A 487 -23.62 -25.59 40.39
N ASP A 488 -24.27 -24.50 40.78
CA ASP A 488 -25.69 -24.51 41.16
C ASP A 488 -26.61 -24.24 39.97
N THR A 489 -26.15 -23.40 39.03
CA THR A 489 -26.90 -22.95 37.86
C THR A 489 -26.01 -23.15 36.62
N SER A 490 -26.42 -23.99 35.67
CA SER A 490 -25.63 -24.35 34.48
C SER A 490 -24.85 -23.22 33.80
N TYR A 491 -23.76 -23.53 33.07
CA TYR A 491 -22.83 -22.54 32.48
C TYR A 491 -23.45 -21.37 31.70
N HIS A 492 -24.58 -21.59 31.00
CA HIS A 492 -25.25 -20.50 30.26
C HIS A 492 -25.94 -19.49 31.17
N GLU A 493 -26.44 -19.95 32.31
CA GLU A 493 -27.10 -19.11 33.32
C GLU A 493 -26.07 -18.37 34.16
N ALA A 494 -24.97 -19.05 34.52
CA ALA A 494 -23.80 -18.41 35.11
C ALA A 494 -23.27 -17.26 34.22
N LEU A 495 -23.21 -17.47 32.90
CA LEU A 495 -22.80 -16.41 31.96
C LEU A 495 -23.79 -15.24 31.92
N ARG A 496 -25.10 -15.52 32.03
CA ARG A 496 -26.14 -14.48 32.06
C ARG A 496 -25.94 -13.56 33.28
N ILE A 497 -25.79 -14.16 34.46
CA ILE A 497 -25.59 -13.44 35.73
C ILE A 497 -24.28 -12.65 35.71
N VAL A 498 -23.19 -13.24 35.20
CA VAL A 498 -21.92 -12.54 35.04
C VAL A 498 -22.04 -11.37 34.05
N ASN A 499 -22.74 -11.52 32.93
CA ASN A 499 -22.97 -10.42 32.00
C ASN A 499 -23.82 -9.30 32.62
N GLU A 500 -24.83 -9.63 33.43
CA GLU A 500 -25.64 -8.65 34.17
C GLU A 500 -24.80 -7.87 35.20
N MET A 501 -23.87 -8.54 35.88
CA MET A 501 -22.90 -7.89 36.77
C MET A 501 -21.99 -6.94 35.99
N LEU A 502 -21.41 -7.41 34.88
CA LEU A 502 -20.50 -6.64 34.03
C LEU A 502 -21.18 -5.47 33.29
N ASP A 503 -22.51 -5.51 33.12
CA ASP A 503 -23.27 -4.42 32.51
C ASP A 503 -23.25 -3.12 33.32
N HIS A 504 -23.05 -3.21 34.65
CA HIS A 504 -22.89 -2.04 35.52
C HIS A 504 -21.54 -1.32 35.29
N TYR A 505 -20.55 -2.03 34.73
CA TYR A 505 -19.16 -1.55 34.55
C TYR A 505 -18.79 -1.34 33.08
N ARG A 506 -19.77 -1.04 32.21
CA ARG A 506 -19.58 -0.94 30.74
C ARG A 506 -18.63 0.15 30.28
N VAL A 507 -18.54 1.26 31.02
CA VAL A 507 -17.75 2.44 30.65
C VAL A 507 -16.34 2.39 31.24
N GLN A 508 -16.13 1.60 32.29
CA GLN A 508 -14.84 1.51 32.97
C GLN A 508 -13.91 0.55 32.24
N ASP A 509 -12.69 0.99 31.98
CA ASP A 509 -11.67 0.19 31.29
C ASP A 509 -11.07 -0.90 32.19
N LYS A 510 -11.12 -0.74 33.52
CA LYS A 510 -10.66 -1.74 34.50
C LYS A 510 -11.66 -1.88 35.64
N ILE A 511 -11.91 -3.12 36.06
CA ILE A 511 -12.73 -3.46 37.23
C ILE A 511 -11.79 -3.73 38.41
N GLU A 512 -12.05 -3.10 39.56
CA GLU A 512 -11.31 -3.38 40.78
C GLU A 512 -11.92 -4.58 41.54
N PRO A 513 -11.13 -5.42 42.22
CA PRO A 513 -11.64 -6.55 43.00
C PRO A 513 -12.63 -6.14 44.12
N VAL A 514 -12.54 -4.90 44.61
CA VAL A 514 -13.44 -4.35 45.64
C VAL A 514 -14.87 -4.24 45.15
N ASP A 515 -15.06 -3.88 43.88
CA ASP A 515 -16.37 -3.76 43.25
C ASP A 515 -17.05 -5.13 43.12
N ILE A 516 -16.26 -6.16 42.80
CA ILE A 516 -16.72 -7.56 42.72
C ILE A 516 -17.14 -8.06 44.11
N LYS A 517 -16.37 -7.71 45.15
CA LYS A 517 -16.67 -8.07 46.53
C LYS A 517 -18.00 -7.49 47.01
N SER A 518 -18.20 -6.18 46.83
CA SER A 518 -19.44 -5.51 47.25
C SER A 518 -20.69 -6.06 46.54
N TRP A 519 -20.56 -6.36 45.24
CA TRP A 519 -21.64 -6.98 44.47
C TRP A 519 -21.96 -8.41 44.96
N PHE A 520 -20.92 -9.21 45.25
CA PHE A 520 -21.09 -10.58 45.74
C PHE A 520 -21.78 -10.63 47.10
N GLU A 521 -21.32 -9.83 48.06
CA GLU A 521 -21.89 -9.76 49.41
C GLU A 521 -23.35 -9.27 49.41
N SER A 522 -23.73 -8.42 48.45
CA SER A 522 -25.11 -7.94 48.30
C SER A 522 -26.07 -9.01 47.75
N ASN A 523 -25.58 -9.90 46.88
CA ASN A 523 -26.44 -10.86 46.17
C ASN A 523 -26.40 -12.27 46.77
N TYR A 524 -25.30 -12.63 47.43
CA TYR A 524 -25.05 -13.96 48.00
C TYR A 524 -24.53 -13.82 49.43
N GLY A 525 -25.42 -13.45 50.36
CA GLY A 525 -25.10 -13.34 51.79
C GLY A 525 -24.90 -14.69 52.50
N ASP A 526 -25.22 -15.80 51.85
CA ASP A 526 -25.15 -17.16 52.40
C ASP A 526 -23.77 -17.83 52.21
N ALA A 527 -22.88 -17.25 51.39
CA ALA A 527 -21.56 -17.81 51.08
C ALA A 527 -20.43 -16.87 51.55
N ASP A 528 -19.39 -17.43 52.18
CA ASP A 528 -18.23 -16.64 52.60
C ASP A 528 -17.38 -16.23 51.38
N TYR A 529 -17.09 -14.94 51.28
CA TYR A 529 -16.25 -14.36 50.24
C TYR A 529 -14.86 -15.02 50.19
N TYR A 530 -14.26 -15.35 51.34
CA TYR A 530 -12.92 -15.94 51.36
C TYR A 530 -12.90 -17.40 50.89
N ASP A 531 -14.01 -18.13 50.99
CA ASP A 531 -14.12 -19.49 50.49
C ASP A 531 -14.18 -19.53 48.96
N VAL A 532 -14.81 -18.52 48.33
CA VAL A 532 -14.95 -18.43 46.88
C VAL A 532 -13.74 -17.77 46.20
N PHE A 533 -13.17 -16.72 46.79
CA PHE A 533 -12.11 -15.91 46.16
C PHE A 533 -10.71 -16.12 46.75
N GLY A 534 -10.59 -16.85 47.86
CA GLY A 534 -9.34 -17.03 48.59
C GLY A 534 -8.32 -18.00 47.93
N PRO A 535 -7.11 -18.11 48.52
CA PRO A 535 -6.00 -18.91 47.98
C PRO A 535 -6.23 -20.42 47.99
N LYS A 536 -7.22 -20.92 48.75
CA LYS A 536 -7.61 -22.33 48.80
C LYS A 536 -9.00 -22.58 48.20
N SER A 537 -9.49 -21.67 47.38
CA SER A 537 -10.78 -21.80 46.73
C SER A 537 -10.83 -23.00 45.80
N ASP A 538 -11.86 -23.83 45.95
CA ASP A 538 -12.15 -24.93 45.01
C ASP A 538 -12.68 -24.42 43.66
N TYR A 539 -13.03 -23.14 43.58
CA TYR A 539 -13.54 -22.47 42.37
C TYR A 539 -12.43 -21.90 41.50
N ASP A 540 -11.19 -21.94 41.98
CA ASP A 540 -9.97 -21.62 41.24
C ASP A 540 -9.54 -22.76 40.30
N ASN A 541 -10.40 -23.04 39.34
CA ASN A 541 -10.21 -24.07 38.31
C ASN A 541 -10.16 -23.42 36.93
N GLY A 542 -9.12 -23.74 36.15
CA GLY A 542 -8.97 -23.29 34.76
C GLY A 542 -7.83 -22.31 34.51
N ARG A 543 -7.08 -21.88 35.54
CA ARG A 543 -5.99 -20.90 35.39
C ARG A 543 -4.75 -21.40 34.66
N LYS A 544 -4.33 -22.66 34.86
CA LYS A 544 -2.99 -23.08 34.43
C LYS A 544 -2.84 -23.17 32.91
N VAL A 545 -2.11 -22.22 32.35
CA VAL A 545 -1.64 -22.17 30.97
C VAL A 545 -0.12 -22.03 30.95
N ASN A 546 0.58 -23.06 30.48
CA ASN A 546 2.01 -22.96 30.16
C ASN A 546 2.27 -22.79 28.65
N PHE A 547 1.27 -22.39 27.84
CA PHE A 547 1.39 -22.44 26.37
C PHE A 547 0.87 -21.23 25.58
N ALA A 548 -0.02 -20.37 26.11
CA ALA A 548 -0.62 -19.30 25.29
C ALA A 548 0.18 -17.99 25.23
N SER A 549 0.99 -17.65 26.25
CA SER A 549 1.71 -16.38 26.28
C SER A 549 2.89 -16.30 25.31
N HIS A 550 3.32 -17.43 24.73
CA HIS A 550 4.46 -17.47 23.81
C HIS A 550 4.08 -17.34 22.32
N TYR A 551 2.80 -17.48 21.97
CA TYR A 551 2.35 -17.48 20.57
C TYR A 551 1.58 -16.21 20.17
N PHE A 552 1.17 -15.38 21.13
CA PHE A 552 0.34 -14.19 20.88
C PHE A 552 0.97 -12.88 21.40
N SER A 553 2.28 -12.88 21.67
CA SER A 553 3.07 -11.68 22.01
C SER A 553 3.86 -11.17 20.81
#